data_AF-A0A8X7Q231-F1
#
_entry.id   AF-A0A8X7Q231-F1
#
_cell.length_a   1.000
_cell.length_b   1.000
_cell.length_c   1.000
_cell.angle_alpha   90.00
_cell.angle_beta   90.00
_cell.angle_gamma   90.00
#
_symmetry.space_group_name_H-M   'P 1'
#
loop_
_entity.id
_entity.type
_entity.pdbx_description
1 polymer ?
#
loop_
_entity_poly.entity_id
_entity_poly.type
_entity_poly.pdbx_seq_one_letter_code
_entity_poly.pdbx_strand_id
1 'polypeptide(L)'
;MYQKKAIHALEMPYHWRMRRLETRWYIDAYEKKHDTNLVLIEFAKIDFNIVQIAHQEDLKYASSWWKETCLVNHLPFVRDRIVENYFWAVGIIYEPQFGNARRIISIVNALVTTIDDIYDIYGTLEELEIFTAMVEYWDVNRLDELPEYMRLCFLILYNEVNSIGCDILKDKHINVIPFLKKSWADLCKSYLVEAKWYKTGYKPSVKEYIQNASISISGQMILIHFYCGFSHQISVQILETMSQHRQDIVRCSATILRLANDLATSPDELARGDVLKSAQCYMHETGATEEEAQAHVQR
;
A
#
# COMPACT_ATOMS: atom_id res chain seq x y z
N MET A 1 33.59 12.02 -5.58
CA MET A 1 32.18 12.47 -5.68
C MET A 1 31.47 11.86 -6.89
N TYR A 2 32.03 11.98 -8.11
CA TYR A 2 31.39 11.49 -9.34
C TYR A 2 31.12 9.97 -9.36
N GLN A 3 32.07 9.14 -8.92
CA GLN A 3 31.87 7.69 -8.83
C GLN A 3 30.69 7.32 -7.92
N LYS A 4 30.54 7.99 -6.76
CA LYS A 4 29.41 7.75 -5.85
C LYS A 4 28.06 8.12 -6.48
N LYS A 5 28.01 9.23 -7.23
CA LYS A 5 26.80 9.63 -7.97
C LYS A 5 26.46 8.65 -9.10
N ALA A 6 27.48 8.15 -9.80
CA ALA A 6 27.29 7.17 -10.86
C ALA A 6 26.77 5.84 -10.31
N ILE A 7 27.38 5.30 -9.25
CA ILE A 7 26.90 4.07 -8.58
C ILE A 7 25.47 4.25 -8.09
N HIS A 8 25.18 5.35 -7.39
CA HIS A 8 23.82 5.65 -6.89
C HIS A 8 22.78 5.70 -8.02
N ALA A 9 23.11 6.28 -9.19
CA ALA A 9 22.21 6.32 -10.33
C ALA A 9 22.06 4.96 -11.05
N LEU A 10 23.10 4.11 -11.01
CA LEU A 10 23.07 2.75 -11.57
C LEU A 10 22.27 1.78 -10.70
N GLU A 11 22.29 1.94 -9.37
CA GLU A 11 21.45 1.16 -8.45
C GLU A 11 19.96 1.43 -8.69
N MET A 12 19.58 2.69 -8.86
CA MET A 12 18.23 3.09 -9.23
C MET A 12 18.26 4.49 -9.85
N PRO A 13 17.64 4.73 -11.02
CA PRO A 13 17.59 6.05 -11.61
C PRO A 13 16.87 7.05 -10.72
N TYR A 14 17.28 8.33 -10.76
CA TYR A 14 16.63 9.41 -10.00
C TYR A 14 15.11 9.45 -10.20
N HIS A 15 14.62 9.13 -11.40
CA HIS A 15 13.20 9.10 -11.73
C HIS A 15 12.38 8.07 -10.93
N TRP A 16 13.02 7.01 -10.43
CA TRP A 16 12.36 5.92 -9.69
C TRP A 16 12.56 6.02 -8.18
N ARG A 17 13.36 6.98 -7.71
CA ARG A 17 13.69 7.12 -6.30
C ARG A 17 12.68 7.98 -5.57
N MET A 18 12.44 7.64 -4.30
CA MET A 18 11.60 8.43 -3.42
C MET A 18 12.25 9.79 -3.13
N ARG A 19 11.68 10.88 -3.66
CA ARG A 19 12.24 12.24 -3.60
C ARG A 19 12.66 12.65 -2.19
N ARG A 20 11.88 12.31 -1.18
CA ARG A 20 12.15 12.72 0.20
C ARG A 20 13.41 12.05 0.77
N LEU A 21 13.63 10.77 0.48
CA LEU A 21 14.85 10.05 0.87
C LEU A 21 16.06 10.57 0.09
N GLU A 22 15.86 10.80 -1.21
CA GLU A 22 16.89 11.36 -2.06
C GLU A 22 17.34 12.75 -1.59
N THR A 23 16.41 13.58 -1.13
CA THR A 23 16.73 14.90 -0.59
C THR A 23 17.79 14.82 0.52
N ARG A 24 17.68 13.85 1.44
CA ARG A 24 18.68 13.65 2.51
C ARG A 24 20.05 13.31 1.92
N TRP A 25 20.09 12.35 1.00
CA TRP A 25 21.33 11.92 0.35
C TRP A 25 21.98 13.07 -0.43
N TYR A 26 21.17 13.85 -1.15
CA TYR A 26 21.64 14.99 -1.95
C TYR A 26 22.14 16.16 -1.11
N ILE A 27 21.57 16.42 0.07
CA ILE A 27 22.11 17.39 1.03
C ILE A 27 23.56 17.00 1.37
N ASP A 28 23.79 15.74 1.77
CA ASP A 28 25.12 15.25 2.15
C ASP A 28 26.09 15.17 0.97
N ALA A 29 25.59 14.92 -0.24
CA ALA A 29 26.39 14.87 -1.46
C ALA A 29 26.74 16.27 -2.00
N TYR A 30 25.82 17.23 -1.88
CA TYR A 30 26.02 18.61 -2.32
C TYR A 30 26.99 19.35 -1.41
N GLU A 31 26.91 19.14 -0.09
CA GLU A 31 27.84 19.74 0.89
C GLU A 31 29.32 19.42 0.61
N LYS A 32 29.61 18.28 -0.02
CA LYS A 32 30.97 17.84 -0.36
C LYS A 32 31.49 18.40 -1.68
N LYS A 33 30.74 19.27 -2.36
CA LYS A 33 31.11 19.83 -3.66
C LYS A 33 32.06 21.02 -3.47
N HIS A 34 33.01 21.21 -4.39
CA HIS A 34 34.00 22.29 -4.28
C HIS A 34 33.39 23.69 -4.50
N ASP A 35 32.30 23.78 -5.25
CA ASP A 35 31.55 25.01 -5.59
C ASP A 35 30.19 25.06 -4.86
N THR A 36 30.15 24.59 -3.61
CA THR A 36 28.92 24.56 -2.80
C THR A 36 28.45 25.97 -2.47
N ASN A 37 27.17 26.26 -2.72
CA ASN A 37 26.53 27.47 -2.20
C ASN A 37 26.13 27.24 -0.73
N LEU A 38 26.80 27.94 0.19
CA LEU A 38 26.59 27.80 1.64
C LEU A 38 25.16 28.17 2.09
N VAL A 39 24.56 29.19 1.47
CA VAL A 39 23.18 29.61 1.78
C VAL A 39 22.18 28.53 1.36
N LEU A 40 22.40 27.90 0.20
CA LEU A 40 21.52 26.84 -0.29
C LEU A 40 21.57 25.58 0.61
N ILE A 41 22.76 25.16 1.05
CA ILE A 41 22.89 23.98 1.92
C ILE A 41 22.30 24.23 3.30
N GLU A 42 22.47 25.43 3.86
CA GLU A 42 21.87 25.80 5.13
C GLU A 42 20.34 25.80 5.03
N PHE A 43 19.79 26.44 3.98
CA PHE A 43 18.36 26.42 3.70
C PHE A 43 17.83 24.98 3.57
N ALA A 44 18.50 24.13 2.78
CA ALA A 44 18.07 22.75 2.56
C ALA A 44 18.06 21.93 3.86
N LYS A 45 19.03 22.14 4.77
CA LYS A 45 19.07 21.48 6.08
C LYS A 45 17.94 21.95 6.99
N ILE A 46 17.68 23.26 7.03
CA ILE A 46 16.60 23.85 7.82
C ILE A 46 15.23 23.35 7.32
N ASP A 47 14.96 23.46 6.03
CA ASP A 47 13.74 22.96 5.40
C ASP A 47 13.56 21.46 5.67
N PHE A 48 14.62 20.66 5.49
CA PHE A 48 14.58 19.23 5.78
C PHE A 48 14.14 18.96 7.22
N ASN A 49 14.69 19.67 8.20
CA ASN A 49 14.33 19.49 9.60
C ASN A 49 12.90 19.96 9.91
N ILE A 50 12.44 21.08 9.34
CA ILE A 50 11.06 21.56 9.50
C ILE A 50 10.06 20.52 8.97
N VAL A 51 10.29 20.01 7.76
CA VAL A 51 9.46 18.97 7.17
C VAL A 51 9.50 17.68 8.01
N GLN A 52 10.68 17.31 8.53
CA GLN A 52 10.82 16.14 9.40
C GLN A 52 10.03 16.28 10.71
N ILE A 53 9.95 17.47 11.30
CA ILE A 53 9.11 17.72 12.49
C ILE A 53 7.64 17.47 12.16
N ALA A 54 7.15 17.98 11.02
CA ALA A 54 5.78 17.72 10.58
C ALA A 54 5.53 16.20 10.38
N HIS A 55 6.51 15.48 9.83
CA HIS A 55 6.41 14.02 9.68
C HIS A 55 6.39 13.28 11.01
N GLN A 56 7.13 13.75 12.01
CA GLN A 56 7.12 13.15 13.35
C GLN A 56 5.77 13.34 14.05
N GLU A 57 5.11 14.48 13.86
CA GLU A 57 3.76 14.71 14.39
C GLU A 57 2.73 13.80 13.73
N ASP A 58 2.79 13.64 12.41
CA ASP A 58 1.91 12.70 11.70
C ASP A 58 2.17 11.24 12.12
N LEU A 59 3.43 10.85 12.34
CA LEU A 59 3.78 9.51 12.83
C LEU A 59 3.30 9.27 14.26
N LYS A 60 3.39 10.27 15.16
CA LYS A 60 2.85 10.16 16.52
C LYS A 60 1.34 9.93 16.49
N TYR A 61 0.63 10.63 15.60
CA TYR A 61 -0.79 10.39 15.38
C TYR A 61 -1.06 8.95 14.94
N ALA A 62 -0.40 8.49 13.88
CA ALA A 62 -0.59 7.13 13.35
C ALA A 62 -0.23 6.05 14.38
N SER A 63 0.84 6.25 15.16
CA SER A 63 1.25 5.34 16.23
C SER A 63 0.27 5.31 17.40
N SER A 64 -0.29 6.46 17.78
CA SER A 64 -1.31 6.52 18.84
C SER A 64 -2.59 5.82 18.41
N TRP A 65 -3.07 6.12 17.19
CA TRP A 65 -4.20 5.43 16.58
C TRP A 65 -3.97 3.90 16.54
N TRP A 66 -2.82 3.46 16.04
CA TRP A 66 -2.51 2.03 15.94
C TRP A 66 -2.54 1.33 17.30
N LYS A 67 -1.98 1.98 18.33
CA LYS A 67 -2.03 1.49 19.71
C LYS A 67 -3.47 1.39 20.25
N GLU A 68 -4.31 2.38 19.95
CA GLU A 68 -5.72 2.41 20.38
C GLU A 68 -6.56 1.31 19.74
N THR A 69 -6.23 0.87 18.52
CA THR A 69 -6.93 -0.25 17.87
C THR A 69 -6.82 -1.57 18.63
N CYS A 70 -5.77 -1.74 19.45
CA CYS A 70 -5.42 -3.00 20.11
C CYS A 70 -5.25 -4.21 19.15
N LEU A 71 -5.16 -4.00 17.83
CA LEU A 71 -5.12 -5.11 16.85
C LEU A 71 -3.95 -6.06 17.09
N VAL A 72 -2.76 -5.55 17.38
CA VAL A 72 -1.57 -6.37 17.67
C VAL A 72 -1.79 -7.31 18.87
N ASN A 73 -2.59 -6.90 19.85
CA ASN A 73 -2.88 -7.72 21.02
C ASN A 73 -3.91 -8.82 20.71
N HIS A 74 -4.89 -8.52 19.86
CA HIS A 74 -5.96 -9.45 19.49
C HIS A 74 -5.60 -10.37 18.33
N LEU A 75 -4.66 -9.95 17.49
CA LEU A 75 -4.19 -10.65 16.29
C LEU A 75 -2.67 -10.83 16.36
N PRO A 76 -2.15 -11.74 17.22
CA PRO A 76 -0.71 -11.87 17.45
C PRO A 76 0.09 -12.33 16.22
N PHE A 77 -0.60 -12.76 15.16
CA PHE A 77 0.01 -13.18 13.89
C PHE A 77 0.25 -12.02 12.91
N VAL A 78 -0.31 -10.82 13.15
CA VAL A 78 -0.17 -9.69 12.22
C VAL A 78 1.13 -8.92 12.47
N ARG A 79 1.67 -8.36 11.40
CA ARG A 79 2.89 -7.56 11.42
C ARG A 79 2.64 -6.21 12.10
N ASP A 80 3.31 -5.96 13.23
CA ASP A 80 3.35 -4.63 13.87
C ASP A 80 4.35 -3.70 13.14
N ARG A 81 3.84 -2.96 12.15
CA ARG A 81 4.66 -2.19 11.18
C ARG A 81 4.15 -0.78 10.94
N ILE A 82 3.59 -0.13 11.97
CA ILE A 82 3.00 1.21 11.81
C ILE A 82 4.00 2.26 11.30
N VAL A 83 5.28 2.14 11.65
CA VAL A 83 6.34 3.06 11.20
C VAL A 83 6.60 2.87 9.70
N GLU A 84 6.67 1.63 9.22
CA GLU A 84 6.85 1.30 7.80
C GLU A 84 5.62 1.69 6.98
N ASN A 85 4.41 1.46 7.49
CA ASN A 85 3.16 1.89 6.88
C ASN A 85 3.09 3.41 6.71
N TYR A 86 3.54 4.15 7.73
CA TYR A 86 3.68 5.61 7.67
C TYR A 86 4.78 6.05 6.69
N PHE A 87 5.90 5.34 6.65
CA PHE A 87 7.00 5.63 5.74
C PHE A 87 6.58 5.54 4.27
N TRP A 88 5.75 4.57 3.91
CA TRP A 88 5.11 4.49 2.59
C TRP A 88 4.24 5.71 2.27
N ALA A 89 3.48 6.23 3.25
CA ALA A 89 2.67 7.43 3.07
C ALA A 89 3.53 8.68 2.78
N VAL A 90 4.68 8.82 3.47
CA VAL A 90 5.67 9.89 3.18
C VAL A 90 6.24 9.75 1.77
N GLY A 91 6.42 8.53 1.28
CA GLY A 91 6.86 8.27 -0.09
C GLY A 91 5.88 8.72 -1.16
N ILE A 92 4.58 8.65 -0.88
CA ILE A 92 3.51 9.11 -1.76
C ILE A 92 3.40 10.64 -1.73
N ILE A 93 3.39 11.24 -0.53
CA ILE A 93 3.24 12.70 -0.37
C ILE A 93 4.02 13.22 0.84
N TYR A 94 5.09 13.99 0.61
CA TYR A 94 5.99 14.43 1.67
C TYR A 94 5.77 15.88 2.12
N GLU A 95 5.02 16.68 1.37
CA GLU A 95 4.87 18.10 1.63
C GLU A 95 4.02 18.36 2.89
N PRO A 96 4.46 19.22 3.84
CA PRO A 96 3.84 19.33 5.16
C PRO A 96 2.33 19.59 5.15
N GLN A 97 1.82 20.38 4.21
CA GLN A 97 0.41 20.75 4.09
C GLN A 97 -0.54 19.55 3.87
N PHE A 98 -0.02 18.40 3.44
CA PHE A 98 -0.81 17.19 3.19
C PHE A 98 -0.75 16.18 4.35
N GLY A 99 -0.56 16.64 5.59
CA GLY A 99 -0.52 15.78 6.77
C GLY A 99 -1.76 14.90 6.95
N ASN A 100 -2.96 15.43 6.65
CA ASN A 100 -4.18 14.63 6.70
C ASN A 100 -4.16 13.46 5.70
N ALA A 101 -3.75 13.71 4.45
CA ALA A 101 -3.62 12.65 3.45
C ALA A 101 -2.59 11.60 3.87
N ARG A 102 -1.44 12.00 4.46
CA ARG A 102 -0.48 11.04 5.00
C ARG A 102 -1.07 10.18 6.12
N ARG A 103 -1.82 10.76 7.05
CA ARG A 103 -2.45 10.02 8.16
C ARG A 103 -3.47 9.01 7.65
N ILE A 104 -4.35 9.42 6.73
CA ILE A 104 -5.31 8.54 6.07
C ILE A 104 -4.60 7.35 5.41
N ILE A 105 -3.56 7.62 4.62
CA ILE A 105 -2.83 6.55 3.92
C ILE A 105 -2.08 5.64 4.89
N SER A 106 -1.56 6.17 6.00
CA SER A 106 -0.89 5.35 7.02
C SER A 106 -1.86 4.37 7.69
N ILE A 107 -3.08 4.84 8.00
CA ILE A 107 -4.17 4.01 8.53
C ILE A 107 -4.57 2.93 7.52
N VAL A 108 -4.79 3.33 6.27
CA VAL A 108 -5.14 2.40 5.17
C VAL A 108 -4.06 1.34 5.00
N ASN A 109 -2.78 1.72 4.94
CA ASN A 109 -1.66 0.78 4.78
C ASN A 109 -1.57 -0.22 5.95
N ALA A 110 -1.81 0.23 7.19
CA ALA A 110 -1.83 -0.64 8.36
C ALA A 110 -2.98 -1.66 8.30
N LEU A 111 -4.17 -1.21 7.88
CA LEU A 111 -5.31 -2.11 7.70
C LEU A 111 -5.12 -3.09 6.53
N VAL A 112 -4.52 -2.64 5.41
CA VAL A 112 -4.12 -3.52 4.31
C VAL A 112 -3.22 -4.62 4.84
N THR A 113 -2.13 -4.26 5.51
CA THR A 113 -1.15 -5.23 6.03
C THR A 113 -1.80 -6.22 7.01
N THR A 114 -2.71 -5.74 7.86
CA THR A 114 -3.44 -6.59 8.83
C THR A 114 -4.35 -7.59 8.12
N ILE A 115 -5.09 -7.14 7.11
CA ILE A 115 -6.03 -7.99 6.36
C ILE A 115 -5.24 -8.96 5.47
N ASP A 116 -4.18 -8.52 4.82
CA ASP A 116 -3.22 -9.36 4.08
C ASP A 116 -2.72 -10.54 4.94
N ASP A 117 -2.28 -10.26 6.18
CA ASP A 117 -1.88 -11.32 7.13
C ASP A 117 -3.01 -12.28 7.49
N ILE A 118 -4.26 -11.80 7.55
CA ILE A 118 -5.42 -12.67 7.76
C ILE A 118 -5.60 -13.63 6.57
N TYR A 119 -5.48 -13.15 5.33
CA TYR A 119 -5.69 -13.98 4.13
C TYR A 119 -4.54 -14.95 3.85
N ASP A 120 -3.29 -14.53 4.06
CA ASP A 120 -2.12 -15.30 3.65
C ASP A 120 -1.63 -16.27 4.73
N ILE A 121 -1.78 -15.92 6.01
CA ILE A 121 -1.13 -16.65 7.11
C ILE A 121 -2.13 -17.43 7.96
N TYR A 122 -3.26 -16.82 8.30
CA TYR A 122 -4.07 -17.31 9.42
C TYR A 122 -5.43 -17.90 9.02
N GLY A 123 -6.19 -17.20 8.17
CA GLY A 123 -7.57 -17.56 7.87
C GLY A 123 -7.72 -18.88 7.12
N THR A 124 -8.75 -19.64 7.49
CA THR A 124 -9.22 -20.78 6.68
C THR A 124 -10.04 -20.28 5.49
N LEU A 125 -10.15 -21.07 4.42
CA LEU A 125 -10.83 -20.62 3.21
C LEU A 125 -12.29 -20.24 3.48
N GLU A 126 -12.98 -21.03 4.31
CA GLU A 126 -14.36 -20.80 4.74
C GLU A 126 -14.50 -19.49 5.52
N GLU A 127 -13.56 -19.21 6.45
CA GLU A 127 -13.56 -17.95 7.20
C GLU A 127 -13.27 -16.74 6.29
N LEU A 128 -12.36 -16.89 5.32
CA LEU A 128 -12.02 -15.84 4.36
C LEU A 128 -13.20 -15.53 3.42
N GLU A 129 -14.01 -16.52 3.05
CA GLU A 129 -15.25 -16.31 2.31
C GLU A 129 -16.25 -15.48 3.11
N ILE A 130 -16.41 -15.78 4.42
CA ILE A 130 -17.27 -15.02 5.32
C ILE A 130 -16.75 -13.58 5.50
N PHE A 131 -15.44 -13.39 5.70
CA PHE A 131 -14.84 -12.06 5.83
C PHE A 131 -15.02 -11.23 4.55
N THR A 132 -14.75 -11.84 3.39
CA THR A 132 -14.94 -11.18 2.08
C THR A 132 -16.38 -10.74 1.90
N ALA A 133 -17.34 -11.61 2.21
CA ALA A 133 -18.76 -11.30 2.13
C ALA A 133 -19.15 -10.17 3.11
N MET A 134 -18.60 -10.18 4.33
CA MET A 134 -18.85 -9.13 5.32
C MET A 134 -18.39 -7.75 4.82
N VAL A 135 -17.20 -7.67 4.22
CA VAL A 135 -16.67 -6.43 3.61
C VAL A 135 -17.52 -6.02 2.40
N GLU A 136 -18.02 -6.95 1.60
CA GLU A 136 -18.90 -6.64 0.47
C GLU A 136 -20.28 -6.10 0.92
N TYR A 137 -20.92 -6.76 1.89
CA TYR A 137 -22.20 -6.32 2.42
C TYR A 137 -22.08 -5.01 3.21
N TRP A 138 -20.95 -4.82 3.90
CA TRP A 138 -20.64 -3.64 4.69
C TRP A 138 -21.69 -3.36 5.79
N ASP A 139 -22.12 -4.42 6.49
CA ASP A 139 -23.17 -4.37 7.51
C ASP A 139 -22.62 -4.76 8.89
N VAL A 140 -22.41 -3.75 9.74
CA VAL A 140 -21.90 -3.93 11.10
C VAL A 140 -22.85 -4.72 12.00
N ASN A 141 -24.15 -4.82 11.67
CA ASN A 141 -25.11 -5.59 12.46
C ASN A 141 -24.90 -7.10 12.35
N ARG A 142 -24.14 -7.55 11.35
CA ARG A 142 -23.83 -8.96 11.11
C ARG A 142 -22.48 -9.37 11.71
N LEU A 143 -21.89 -8.54 12.58
CA LEU A 143 -20.57 -8.77 13.17
C LEU A 143 -20.43 -10.16 13.81
N ASP A 144 -21.49 -10.67 14.43
CA ASP A 144 -21.49 -11.98 15.08
C ASP A 144 -21.36 -13.18 14.11
N GLU A 145 -21.54 -12.96 12.81
CA GLU A 145 -21.30 -13.99 11.78
C GLU A 145 -19.80 -14.23 11.53
N LEU A 146 -18.93 -13.28 11.90
CA LEU A 146 -17.48 -13.44 11.77
C LEU A 146 -16.91 -14.30 12.91
N PRO A 147 -15.82 -15.05 12.64
CA PRO A 147 -14.96 -15.58 13.68
C PRO A 147 -14.51 -14.48 14.64
N GLU A 148 -14.44 -14.80 15.94
CA GLU A 148 -14.20 -13.81 17.01
C GLU A 148 -12.98 -12.91 16.74
N TYR A 149 -11.88 -13.50 16.28
CA TYR A 149 -10.64 -12.76 16.00
C TYR A 149 -10.80 -11.74 14.86
N MET A 150 -11.64 -12.02 13.85
CA MET A 150 -11.85 -11.13 12.71
C MET A 150 -12.76 -9.95 13.01
N ARG A 151 -13.61 -10.06 14.04
CA ARG A 151 -14.64 -9.04 14.37
C ARG A 151 -14.02 -7.68 14.62
N LEU A 152 -12.97 -7.63 15.44
CA LEU A 152 -12.30 -6.38 15.77
C LEU A 152 -11.69 -5.73 14.52
N CYS A 153 -11.04 -6.53 13.67
CA CYS A 153 -10.46 -6.06 12.41
C CYS A 153 -11.52 -5.43 11.50
N PHE A 154 -12.64 -6.13 11.26
CA PHE A 154 -13.73 -5.61 10.43
C PHE A 154 -14.36 -4.35 11.06
N LEU A 155 -14.58 -4.32 12.37
CA LEU A 155 -15.17 -3.17 13.05
C LEU A 155 -14.28 -1.92 12.93
N ILE A 156 -12.96 -2.07 13.07
CA ILE A 156 -12.01 -0.97 12.88
C ILE A 156 -12.03 -0.51 11.42
N LEU A 157 -11.95 -1.45 10.46
CA LEU A 157 -12.04 -1.12 9.03
C LEU A 157 -13.31 -0.32 8.73
N TYR A 158 -14.46 -0.81 9.22
CA TYR A 158 -15.76 -0.16 9.06
C TYR A 158 -15.74 1.25 9.64
N ASN A 159 -15.27 1.42 10.88
CA ASN A 159 -15.24 2.71 11.56
C ASN A 159 -14.32 3.72 10.86
N GLU A 160 -13.10 3.31 10.50
CA GLU A 160 -12.13 4.20 9.85
C GLU A 160 -12.59 4.68 8.48
N VAL A 161 -13.08 3.76 7.64
CA VAL A 161 -13.56 4.11 6.30
C VAL A 161 -14.78 5.03 6.37
N ASN A 162 -15.72 4.77 7.30
CA ASN A 162 -16.85 5.65 7.50
C ASN A 162 -16.43 7.01 8.09
N SER A 163 -15.47 7.04 9.01
CA SER A 163 -14.92 8.29 9.56
C SER A 163 -14.28 9.16 8.48
N ILE A 164 -13.41 8.57 7.65
CA ILE A 164 -12.80 9.25 6.50
C ILE A 164 -13.88 9.82 5.57
N GLY A 165 -14.90 9.02 5.26
CA GLY A 165 -16.02 9.45 4.42
C GLY A 165 -16.86 10.57 5.04
N CYS A 166 -17.06 10.54 6.36
CA CYS A 166 -17.78 11.60 7.08
C CYS A 166 -17.00 12.92 7.07
N ASP A 167 -15.68 12.88 7.28
CA ASP A 167 -14.87 14.08 7.25
C ASP A 167 -14.81 14.71 5.85
N ILE A 168 -14.75 13.87 4.82
CA ILE A 168 -14.85 14.34 3.42
C ILE A 168 -16.24 14.90 3.11
N LEU A 169 -17.31 14.30 3.62
CA LEU A 169 -18.66 14.83 3.43
C LEU A 169 -18.83 16.20 4.10
N LYS A 170 -18.25 16.39 5.30
CA LYS A 170 -18.29 17.68 6.02
C LYS A 170 -17.53 18.77 5.26
N ASP A 171 -16.33 18.45 4.77
CA ASP A 171 -15.42 19.43 4.15
C ASP A 171 -15.74 19.68 2.67
N LYS A 172 -16.10 18.64 1.91
CA LYS A 172 -16.21 18.66 0.45
C LYS A 172 -17.62 18.40 -0.07
N HIS A 173 -18.59 18.17 0.83
CA HIS A 173 -20.01 17.96 0.51
C HIS A 173 -20.29 16.80 -0.47
N ILE A 174 -19.39 15.81 -0.52
CA ILE A 174 -19.51 14.63 -1.38
C ILE A 174 -19.42 13.37 -0.51
N ASN A 175 -20.38 12.47 -0.67
CA ASN A 175 -20.35 11.17 -0.01
C ASN A 175 -19.44 10.20 -0.80
N VAL A 176 -18.23 9.97 -0.30
CA VAL A 176 -17.25 9.06 -0.92
C VAL A 176 -17.29 7.63 -0.36
N ILE A 177 -18.04 7.38 0.73
CA ILE A 177 -18.11 6.06 1.40
C ILE A 177 -18.40 4.92 0.41
N PRO A 178 -19.34 5.05 -0.57
CA PRO A 178 -19.59 3.99 -1.54
C PRO A 178 -18.35 3.58 -2.35
N PHE A 179 -17.47 4.52 -2.68
CA PHE A 179 -16.24 4.25 -3.43
C PHE A 179 -15.17 3.62 -2.56
N LEU A 180 -15.02 4.10 -1.31
CA LEU A 180 -14.06 3.56 -0.35
C LEU A 180 -14.42 2.12 0.03
N LYS A 181 -15.68 1.83 0.39
CA LYS A 181 -16.08 0.47 0.73
C LYS A 181 -15.95 -0.51 -0.44
N LYS A 182 -16.24 -0.04 -1.66
CA LYS A 182 -16.11 -0.87 -2.87
C LYS A 182 -14.66 -1.25 -3.12
N SER A 183 -13.71 -0.32 -2.94
CA SER A 183 -12.30 -0.62 -3.15
C SER A 183 -11.74 -1.62 -2.12
N TRP A 184 -12.23 -1.61 -0.89
CA TRP A 184 -11.95 -2.66 0.10
C TRP A 184 -12.58 -4.01 -0.27
N ALA A 185 -13.81 -4.02 -0.78
CA ALA A 185 -14.45 -5.26 -1.24
C ALA A 185 -13.71 -5.88 -2.44
N ASP A 186 -13.30 -5.06 -3.41
CA ASP A 186 -12.50 -5.52 -4.56
C ASP A 186 -11.14 -6.09 -4.11
N LEU A 187 -10.49 -5.45 -3.13
CA LEU A 187 -9.26 -5.95 -2.53
C LEU A 187 -9.46 -7.33 -1.87
N CYS A 188 -10.45 -7.46 -0.98
CA CYS A 188 -10.73 -8.72 -0.28
C CYS A 188 -11.10 -9.85 -1.25
N LYS A 189 -11.83 -9.53 -2.33
CA LYS A 189 -12.13 -10.50 -3.41
C LYS A 189 -10.86 -10.96 -4.12
N SER A 190 -9.92 -10.06 -4.40
CA SER A 190 -8.65 -10.42 -5.02
C SER A 190 -7.76 -11.27 -4.10
N TYR A 191 -7.74 -10.98 -2.79
CA TYR A 191 -7.08 -11.85 -1.81
C TYR A 191 -7.73 -13.24 -1.74
N LEU A 192 -9.06 -13.31 -1.76
CA LEU A 192 -9.77 -14.59 -1.76
C LEU A 192 -9.44 -15.44 -3.00
N VAL A 193 -9.24 -14.82 -4.16
CA VAL A 193 -8.81 -15.53 -5.37
C VAL A 193 -7.43 -16.15 -5.18
N GLU A 194 -6.47 -15.42 -4.61
CA GLU A 194 -5.13 -15.92 -4.31
C GLU A 194 -5.17 -17.05 -3.26
N ALA A 195 -5.94 -16.88 -2.18
CA ALA A 195 -6.14 -17.94 -1.18
C ALA A 195 -6.74 -19.22 -1.81
N LYS A 196 -7.68 -19.08 -2.76
CA LYS A 196 -8.24 -20.22 -3.51
C LYS A 196 -7.20 -20.89 -4.39
N TRP A 197 -6.37 -20.12 -5.08
CA TRP A 197 -5.28 -20.67 -5.89
C TRP A 197 -4.31 -21.47 -5.03
N TYR A 198 -3.90 -20.91 -3.90
CA TYR A 198 -3.02 -21.56 -2.95
C TYR A 198 -3.61 -22.89 -2.44
N LYS A 199 -4.84 -22.88 -1.91
CA LYS A 199 -5.48 -24.06 -1.32
C LYS A 199 -5.75 -25.18 -2.33
N THR A 200 -6.06 -24.84 -3.57
CA THR A 200 -6.32 -25.82 -4.64
C THR A 200 -5.06 -26.29 -5.36
N GLY A 201 -3.91 -25.68 -5.08
CA GLY A 201 -2.67 -25.91 -5.81
C GLY A 201 -2.74 -25.44 -7.27
N TYR A 202 -3.70 -24.55 -7.60
CA TYR A 202 -3.84 -23.99 -8.92
C TYR A 202 -2.69 -23.02 -9.22
N LYS A 203 -2.13 -23.14 -10.42
CA LYS A 203 -1.02 -22.33 -10.87
C LYS A 203 -1.50 -21.42 -12.00
N PRO A 204 -1.71 -20.12 -11.75
CA PRO A 204 -2.19 -19.19 -12.77
C PRO A 204 -1.13 -18.94 -13.84
N SER A 205 -1.58 -18.62 -15.06
CA SER A 205 -0.70 -17.99 -16.06
C SER A 205 -0.22 -16.62 -15.59
N VAL A 206 0.86 -16.09 -16.18
CA VAL A 206 1.35 -14.73 -15.86
C VAL A 206 0.26 -13.69 -16.04
N LYS A 207 -0.53 -13.81 -17.11
CA LYS A 207 -1.62 -12.89 -17.40
C LYS A 207 -2.74 -12.94 -16.35
N GLU A 208 -3.16 -14.14 -15.95
CA GLU A 208 -4.18 -14.32 -14.92
C GLU A 208 -3.71 -13.82 -13.56
N TYR A 209 -2.47 -14.15 -13.18
CA TYR A 209 -1.86 -13.66 -11.94
C TYR A 209 -1.81 -12.14 -11.92
N ILE A 210 -1.21 -11.47 -12.92
CA ILE A 210 -1.08 -10.00 -12.93
C ILE A 210 -2.44 -9.30 -12.92
N GLN A 211 -3.46 -9.87 -13.57
CA GLN A 211 -4.80 -9.29 -13.56
C GLN A 211 -5.37 -9.22 -12.13
N ASN A 212 -5.22 -10.28 -11.33
CA ASN A 212 -5.63 -10.28 -9.93
C ASN A 212 -4.66 -9.47 -9.06
N ALA A 213 -3.36 -9.68 -9.26
CA ALA A 213 -2.31 -9.17 -8.39
C ALA A 213 -2.13 -7.64 -8.48
N SER A 214 -2.56 -7.04 -9.59
CA SER A 214 -2.68 -5.58 -9.71
C SER A 214 -3.74 -4.97 -8.80
N ILE A 215 -4.66 -5.77 -8.27
CA ILE A 215 -5.67 -5.37 -7.27
C ILE A 215 -5.21 -5.79 -5.88
N SER A 216 -4.73 -7.03 -5.71
CA SER A 216 -4.32 -7.57 -4.39
C SER A 216 -3.14 -6.84 -3.76
N ILE A 217 -2.27 -6.22 -4.57
CA ILE A 217 -1.21 -5.34 -4.05
C ILE A 217 -1.74 -4.04 -3.41
N SER A 218 -3.06 -3.82 -3.37
CA SER A 218 -3.78 -2.68 -2.76
C SER A 218 -3.54 -1.30 -3.40
N GLY A 219 -2.59 -1.17 -4.34
CA GLY A 219 -2.20 0.13 -4.90
C GLY A 219 -3.36 0.96 -5.46
N GLN A 220 -4.32 0.32 -6.15
CA GLN A 220 -5.50 1.03 -6.68
C GLN A 220 -6.42 1.54 -5.57
N MET A 221 -6.62 0.72 -4.54
CA MET A 221 -7.42 1.08 -3.36
C MET A 221 -6.78 2.23 -2.58
N ILE A 222 -5.47 2.18 -2.35
CA ILE A 222 -4.69 3.25 -1.71
C ILE A 222 -4.84 4.56 -2.50
N LEU A 223 -4.75 4.51 -3.83
CA LEU A 223 -4.88 5.71 -4.68
C LEU A 223 -6.28 6.33 -4.63
N ILE A 224 -7.35 5.53 -4.48
CA ILE A 224 -8.72 6.05 -4.27
C ILE A 224 -8.80 6.82 -2.94
N HIS A 225 -8.28 6.24 -1.85
CA HIS A 225 -8.23 6.91 -0.55
C HIS A 225 -7.36 8.18 -0.60
N PHE A 226 -6.23 8.12 -1.32
CA PHE A 226 -5.35 9.25 -1.51
C PHE A 226 -6.05 10.39 -2.25
N TYR A 227 -6.69 10.13 -3.39
CA TYR A 227 -7.44 11.13 -4.15
C TYR A 227 -8.52 11.81 -3.28
N CYS A 228 -9.24 11.01 -2.50
CA CYS A 228 -10.24 11.49 -1.55
C CYS A 228 -9.68 12.42 -0.47
N GLY A 229 -8.53 12.08 0.13
CA GLY A 229 -7.88 12.89 1.16
C GLY A 229 -7.13 14.11 0.62
N PHE A 230 -6.47 13.96 -0.53
CA PHE A 230 -5.57 14.95 -1.12
C PHE A 230 -6.28 16.03 -1.93
N SER A 231 -7.27 15.67 -2.76
CA SER A 231 -7.81 16.59 -3.75
C SER A 231 -8.71 17.65 -3.12
N HIS A 232 -8.46 18.92 -3.43
CA HIS A 232 -9.30 20.03 -2.96
C HIS A 232 -10.74 19.90 -3.48
N GLN A 233 -10.91 19.49 -4.75
CA GLN A 233 -12.20 19.20 -5.36
C GLN A 233 -12.21 17.75 -5.83
N ILE A 234 -13.24 17.01 -5.40
CA ILE A 234 -13.43 15.62 -5.79
C ILE A 234 -14.38 15.56 -6.99
N SER A 235 -13.97 14.85 -8.03
CA SER A 235 -14.83 14.52 -9.16
C SER A 235 -15.39 13.12 -8.99
N VAL A 236 -16.72 13.02 -8.97
CA VAL A 236 -17.43 11.73 -8.93
C VAL A 236 -17.10 10.89 -10.16
N GLN A 237 -16.95 11.50 -11.34
CA GLN A 237 -16.56 10.79 -12.57
C GLN A 237 -15.15 10.19 -12.47
N ILE A 238 -14.21 10.89 -11.81
CA ILE A 238 -12.87 10.36 -11.55
C ILE A 238 -12.98 9.16 -10.59
N LEU A 239 -13.74 9.28 -9.50
CA LEU A 239 -13.97 8.17 -8.57
C LEU A 239 -14.63 6.96 -9.24
N GLU A 240 -15.61 7.18 -10.10
CA GLU A 240 -16.27 6.11 -10.87
C GLU A 240 -15.28 5.38 -11.76
N THR A 241 -14.47 6.11 -12.54
CA THR A 241 -13.47 5.49 -13.43
C THR A 241 -12.35 4.79 -12.67
N MET A 242 -11.90 5.33 -11.53
CA MET A 242 -10.95 4.65 -10.64
C MET A 242 -11.57 3.36 -10.06
N SER A 243 -12.80 3.43 -9.55
CA SER A 243 -13.49 2.27 -8.95
C SER A 243 -13.85 1.17 -9.96
N GLN A 244 -13.84 1.49 -11.26
CA GLN A 244 -14.06 0.53 -12.34
C GLN A 244 -12.73 -0.01 -12.90
N HIS A 245 -11.59 0.35 -12.29
CA HIS A 245 -10.25 -0.03 -12.72
C HIS A 245 -9.94 0.41 -14.17
N ARG A 246 -10.53 1.53 -14.61
CA ARG A 246 -10.44 2.04 -16.00
C ARG A 246 -9.36 3.11 -16.20
N GLN A 247 -8.70 3.56 -15.13
CA GLN A 247 -7.66 4.57 -15.24
C GLN A 247 -6.29 3.92 -15.42
N ASP A 248 -5.70 4.12 -16.60
CA ASP A 248 -4.40 3.53 -16.94
C ASP A 248 -3.29 3.94 -15.97
N ILE A 249 -3.27 5.20 -15.51
CA ILE A 249 -2.25 5.65 -14.56
C ILE A 249 -2.32 4.87 -13.24
N VAL A 250 -3.52 4.64 -12.72
CA VAL A 250 -3.75 3.88 -11.48
C VAL A 250 -3.35 2.43 -11.66
N ARG A 251 -3.74 1.83 -12.80
CA ARG A 251 -3.39 0.45 -13.14
C ARG A 251 -1.88 0.27 -13.31
N CYS A 252 -1.22 1.14 -14.07
CA CYS A 252 0.23 1.11 -14.26
C CYS A 252 0.99 1.29 -12.93
N SER A 253 0.57 2.24 -12.09
CA SER A 253 1.17 2.42 -10.75
C SER A 253 1.03 1.16 -9.89
N ALA A 254 -0.14 0.53 -9.87
CA ALA A 254 -0.35 -0.71 -9.12
C ALA A 254 0.45 -1.89 -9.70
N THR A 255 0.55 -2.02 -11.03
CA THR A 255 1.39 -3.04 -11.67
C THR A 255 2.87 -2.84 -11.33
N ILE A 256 3.38 -1.61 -11.40
CA ILE A 256 4.78 -1.32 -11.00
C ILE A 256 5.01 -1.71 -9.54
N LEU A 257 4.09 -1.34 -8.64
CA LEU A 257 4.18 -1.72 -7.24
C LEU A 257 4.21 -3.24 -7.05
N ARG A 258 3.32 -3.98 -7.74
CA ARG A 258 3.28 -5.46 -7.68
C ARG A 258 4.56 -6.09 -8.20
N LEU A 259 5.05 -5.69 -9.37
CA LEU A 259 6.25 -6.29 -9.97
C LEU A 259 7.49 -5.99 -9.10
N ALA A 260 7.61 -4.76 -8.58
CA ALA A 260 8.70 -4.40 -7.68
C ALA A 260 8.62 -5.17 -6.34
N ASN A 261 7.41 -5.38 -5.81
CA ASN A 261 7.20 -6.18 -4.61
C ASN A 261 7.58 -7.66 -4.87
N ASP A 262 7.08 -8.26 -5.95
CA ASP A 262 7.40 -9.63 -6.35
C ASP A 262 8.91 -9.87 -6.45
N LEU A 263 9.62 -8.98 -7.14
CA LEU A 263 11.08 -9.09 -7.28
C LEU A 263 11.81 -9.08 -5.93
N ALA A 264 11.27 -8.39 -4.93
CA ALA A 264 11.90 -8.25 -3.62
C ALA A 264 11.47 -9.33 -2.61
N THR A 265 10.25 -9.84 -2.69
CA THR A 265 9.65 -10.69 -1.65
C THR A 265 9.44 -12.15 -2.04
N SER A 266 9.51 -12.49 -3.33
CA SER A 266 9.24 -13.85 -3.81
C SER A 266 9.98 -14.96 -3.04
N PRO A 267 11.28 -14.84 -2.71
CA PRO A 267 11.99 -15.91 -1.98
C PRO A 267 11.38 -16.20 -0.60
N ASP A 268 11.09 -15.14 0.16
CA ASP A 268 10.56 -15.26 1.54
C ASP A 268 9.08 -15.65 1.55
N GLU A 269 8.29 -15.19 0.57
CA GLU A 269 6.87 -15.55 0.41
C GLU A 269 6.72 -17.03 0.03
N LEU A 270 7.48 -17.52 -0.95
CA LEU A 270 7.43 -18.93 -1.34
C LEU A 270 7.90 -19.86 -0.22
N ALA A 271 8.92 -19.47 0.55
CA ALA A 271 9.39 -20.26 1.69
C ALA A 271 8.34 -20.41 2.79
N ARG A 272 7.41 -19.45 2.91
CA ARG A 272 6.30 -19.47 3.89
C ARG A 272 5.05 -20.20 3.38
N GLY A 273 5.05 -20.58 2.10
CA GLY A 273 3.92 -21.28 1.47
C GLY A 273 2.86 -20.30 1.01
N ASP A 274 3.18 -19.53 -0.03
CA ASP A 274 2.31 -18.54 -0.68
C ASP A 274 2.04 -18.96 -2.14
N VAL A 275 1.15 -18.25 -2.85
CA VAL A 275 0.92 -18.42 -4.29
C VAL A 275 2.18 -18.13 -5.11
N LEU A 276 2.23 -18.68 -6.33
CA LEU A 276 3.27 -18.30 -7.28
C LEU A 276 3.18 -16.79 -7.58
N LYS A 277 4.34 -16.13 -7.56
CA LYS A 277 4.49 -14.72 -7.90
C LYS A 277 4.87 -14.57 -9.38
N SER A 278 5.04 -13.33 -9.86
CA SER A 278 5.25 -13.05 -11.30
C SER A 278 6.33 -13.91 -11.96
N ALA A 279 7.50 -14.05 -11.33
CA ALA A 279 8.61 -14.82 -11.89
C ALA A 279 8.28 -16.32 -11.94
N GLN A 280 7.66 -16.87 -10.89
CA GLN A 280 7.34 -18.30 -10.83
C GLN A 280 6.17 -18.66 -11.75
N CYS A 281 5.19 -17.78 -11.93
CA CYS A 281 4.19 -17.92 -12.98
C CYS A 281 4.84 -18.00 -14.37
N TYR A 282 5.82 -17.13 -14.64
CA TYR A 282 6.53 -17.12 -15.92
C TYR A 282 7.35 -18.40 -16.13
N MET A 283 8.08 -18.85 -15.11
CA MET A 283 8.79 -20.13 -15.14
C MET A 283 7.84 -21.30 -15.38
N HIS A 284 6.67 -21.29 -14.73
CA HIS A 284 5.69 -22.36 -14.89
C HIS A 284 5.09 -22.40 -16.31
N GLU A 285 4.78 -21.24 -16.87
CA GLU A 285 4.14 -21.10 -18.18
C GLU A 285 5.10 -21.41 -19.35
N THR A 286 6.38 -21.05 -19.20
CA THR A 286 7.35 -21.08 -20.32
C THR A 286 8.45 -22.13 -20.16
N GLY A 287 8.67 -22.66 -18.95
CA GLY A 287 9.82 -23.52 -18.63
C GLY A 287 11.15 -22.76 -18.52
N ALA A 288 11.13 -21.42 -18.46
CA ALA A 288 12.31 -20.57 -18.32
C ALA A 288 13.05 -20.77 -16.98
N THR A 289 14.32 -20.38 -16.94
CA THR A 289 15.10 -20.38 -15.69
C THR A 289 14.65 -19.24 -14.77
N GLU A 290 15.06 -19.30 -13.50
CA GLU A 290 14.76 -18.22 -12.54
C GLU A 290 15.37 -16.89 -12.98
N GLU A 291 16.59 -16.89 -13.51
CA GLU A 291 17.26 -15.69 -14.02
C GLU A 291 16.51 -15.09 -15.21
N GLU A 292 16.06 -15.92 -16.15
CA GLU A 292 15.26 -15.49 -17.30
C GLU A 292 13.92 -14.90 -16.87
N ALA A 293 13.28 -15.49 -15.85
CA ALA A 293 12.03 -15.02 -15.30
C ALA A 293 12.18 -13.70 -14.53
N GLN A 294 13.21 -13.56 -13.69
CA GLN A 294 13.52 -12.30 -13.02
C GLN A 294 13.82 -11.19 -14.03
N ALA A 295 14.58 -11.50 -15.10
CA ALA A 295 14.85 -10.56 -16.19
C ALA A 295 13.60 -10.24 -17.02
N HIS A 296 12.61 -11.13 -17.09
CA HIS A 296 11.31 -10.83 -17.69
C HIS A 296 10.52 -9.83 -16.84
N VAL A 297 10.44 -10.05 -15.53
CA VAL A 297 9.70 -9.16 -14.59
C VAL A 297 10.35 -7.77 -14.47
N GLN A 298 11.67 -7.67 -14.63
CA GLN A 298 12.40 -6.40 -14.61
C GLN A 298 12.21 -5.53 -15.86
N ARG A 299 11.75 -6.10 -16.98
CA ARG A 299 11.59 -5.41 -18.27
C ARG A 299 10.25 -4.70 -18.37
#